data_AF-A0A9P0FKX0-F1
#
_entry.id   AF-A0A9P0FKX0-F1
#
_cell.length_a   1.000
_cell.length_b   1.000
_cell.length_c   1.000
_cell.angle_alpha   90.00
_cell.angle_beta   90.00
_cell.angle_gamma   90.00
#
_symmetry.space_group_name_H-M   'P 1'
#
loop_
_entity.id
_entity.type
_entity.pdbx_description
1 polymer ?
#
loop_
_entity_poly.entity_id
_entity_poly.type
_entity_poly.pdbx_seq_one_letter_code
_entity_poly.pdbx_strand_id
1 'polypeptide(L)'
;MDLNPDDVPVKKPKKVRNSVIIRDKKVKGLEHVNHKGRLIPAKSLGEDCRCARFKCFTVLSEQERQNVLTEFYKIQSKNLQDSHLCGLIRVDPIKQRRSRKSNRRSLVQYSDSSEEEYARPNDYAHAAAYRYKIRTKQIDNNNYYKEIPVCKRAFLSLHGITSARLRRLQSSLSENLKSPTDRRGQHKNRPNALPEEIVNFREKIRRGII
;
A
#
# COMPACT_ATOMS: atom_id res chain seq x y z
N MET A 1 33.06 -41.99 30.92
CA MET A 1 32.28 -40.90 31.54
C MET A 1 31.46 -40.30 30.42
N ASP A 2 30.23 -40.79 30.29
CA ASP A 2 29.35 -40.45 29.18
C ASP A 2 28.72 -39.08 29.45
N LEU A 3 28.92 -38.14 28.51
CA LEU A 3 28.34 -36.81 28.59
C LEU A 3 26.82 -36.91 28.46
N ASN A 4 26.09 -36.35 29.42
CA ASN A 4 24.64 -36.31 29.42
C ASN A 4 24.12 -35.56 28.17
N PRO A 5 23.19 -36.13 27.39
CA PRO A 5 22.66 -35.51 26.18
C PRO A 5 21.84 -34.23 26.45
N ASP A 6 21.50 -33.95 27.71
CA ASP A 6 20.76 -32.77 28.13
C ASP A 6 21.63 -31.52 28.36
N ASP A 7 22.97 -31.66 28.33
CA ASP A 7 23.91 -30.54 28.46
C ASP A 7 24.21 -29.84 27.12
N VAL A 8 23.50 -30.17 26.03
CA VAL A 8 23.64 -29.45 24.76
C VAL A 8 23.05 -28.05 24.91
N PRO A 9 23.86 -26.97 24.85
CA PRO A 9 23.37 -25.62 25.05
C PRO A 9 22.36 -25.27 23.95
N VAL A 10 21.08 -25.18 24.33
CA VAL A 10 19.99 -24.75 23.45
C VAL A 10 20.30 -23.33 22.98
N LYS A 11 20.64 -23.20 21.69
CA LYS A 11 20.98 -21.90 21.09
C LYS A 11 19.77 -20.97 21.21
N LYS A 12 19.93 -19.86 21.93
CA LYS A 12 18.89 -18.83 22.05
C LYS A 12 18.40 -18.40 20.66
N PRO A 13 17.08 -18.32 20.43
CA PRO A 13 16.54 -17.94 19.13
C PRO A 13 17.02 -16.54 18.75
N LYS A 14 17.43 -16.36 17.49
CA LYS A 14 17.90 -15.08 16.98
C LYS A 14 16.79 -14.03 17.10
N LYS A 15 17.08 -12.90 17.73
CA LYS A 15 16.15 -11.76 17.83
C LYS A 15 15.78 -11.26 16.43
N VAL A 16 14.50 -11.32 16.08
CA VAL A 16 14.00 -10.79 14.80
C VAL A 16 14.16 -9.27 14.78
N ARG A 17 14.63 -8.72 13.65
CA ARG A 17 14.80 -7.27 13.50
C ARG A 17 13.46 -6.56 13.64
N ASN A 18 13.40 -5.48 14.42
CA ASN A 18 12.18 -4.66 14.62
C ASN A 18 11.55 -4.21 13.28
N SER A 19 12.35 -3.95 12.25
CA SER A 19 11.87 -3.59 10.91
C SER A 19 11.00 -4.67 10.27
N VAL A 20 11.27 -5.95 10.55
CA VAL A 20 10.49 -7.09 10.04
C VAL A 20 9.16 -7.18 10.79
N ILE A 21 9.20 -7.04 12.12
CA ILE A 21 8.01 -7.03 12.98
C ILE A 21 7.07 -5.88 12.58
N ILE A 22 7.60 -4.66 12.40
CA ILE A 22 6.81 -3.50 11.96
C ILE A 22 6.24 -3.72 10.55
N ARG A 23 7.00 -4.37 9.66
CA ARG A 23 6.51 -4.67 8.31
C ARG A 23 5.33 -5.64 8.35
N ASP A 24 5.41 -6.69 9.15
CA ASP A 24 4.35 -7.67 9.36
C ASP A 24 3.10 -7.02 9.97
N LYS A 25 3.26 -6.26 11.07
CA LYS A 25 2.17 -5.49 11.69
C LYS A 25 1.46 -4.57 10.70
N LYS A 26 2.22 -3.87 9.84
CA LYS A 26 1.64 -3.02 8.77
C LYS A 26 0.85 -3.80 7.73
N VAL A 27 1.28 -5.01 7.38
CA VAL A 27 0.58 -5.86 6.41
C VAL A 27 -0.72 -6.38 7.03
N LYS A 28 -0.70 -6.77 8.30
CA LYS A 28 -1.88 -7.22 9.06
C LYS A 28 -2.80 -6.08 9.52
N GLY A 29 -2.41 -4.82 9.29
CA GLY A 29 -3.20 -3.66 9.71
C GLY A 29 -3.21 -3.45 11.22
N LEU A 30 -2.26 -4.02 11.97
CA LEU A 30 -2.19 -3.92 13.42
C LEU A 30 -1.53 -2.62 13.87
N GLU A 31 -1.86 -2.21 15.09
CA GLU A 31 -1.18 -1.11 15.75
C GLU A 31 0.33 -1.35 15.87
N HIS A 32 1.10 -0.29 15.75
CA HIS A 32 2.55 -0.37 15.87
C HIS A 32 3.16 0.98 16.19
N VAL A 33 4.30 0.94 16.87
CA VAL A 33 5.13 2.13 17.10
C VAL A 33 6.03 2.34 15.88
N ASN A 34 6.06 3.57 15.36
CA ASN A 34 6.93 3.92 14.24
C ASN A 34 8.38 4.17 14.71
N HIS A 35 9.30 4.36 13.76
CA HIS A 35 10.72 4.66 14.06
C HIS A 35 10.93 5.98 14.83
N LYS A 36 9.92 6.87 14.83
CA LYS A 36 9.92 8.14 15.57
C LYS A 36 9.26 8.01 16.96
N GLY A 37 8.98 6.78 17.43
CA GLY A 37 8.35 6.53 18.72
C GLY A 37 6.83 6.81 18.79
N ARG A 38 6.18 7.18 17.68
CA ARG A 38 4.73 7.46 17.69
C ARG A 38 3.93 6.18 17.52
N LEU A 39 2.90 6.01 18.34
CA LEU A 39 1.90 4.95 18.20
C LEU A 39 1.03 5.20 16.97
N ILE A 40 0.96 4.22 16.08
CA ILE A 40 0.04 4.21 14.93
C ILE A 40 -1.07 3.22 15.26
N PRO A 41 -2.36 3.64 15.22
CA PRO A 41 -3.47 2.76 15.55
C PRO A 41 -3.65 1.66 14.51
N ALA A 42 -4.37 0.60 14.90
CA ALA A 42 -4.81 -0.43 13.99
C ALA A 42 -5.70 0.15 12.88
N LYS A 43 -5.76 -0.56 11.75
CA LYS A 43 -6.55 -0.17 10.59
C LYS A 43 -8.02 -0.40 10.87
N SER A 44 -8.79 0.67 10.80
CA SER A 44 -10.24 0.67 10.91
C SER A 44 -10.89 1.11 9.60
N LEU A 45 -12.21 0.95 9.53
CA LEU A 45 -13.04 1.56 8.49
C LEU A 45 -12.91 3.08 8.58
N GLY A 46 -12.78 3.72 7.42
CA GLY A 46 -12.79 5.18 7.33
C GLY A 46 -14.20 5.76 7.34
N GLU A 47 -14.27 7.08 7.26
CA GLU A 47 -15.53 7.84 7.23
C GLU A 47 -16.41 7.50 6.02
N ASP A 48 -17.72 7.66 6.20
CA ASP A 48 -18.68 7.60 5.11
C ASP A 48 -18.36 8.65 4.04
N CYS A 49 -18.28 8.20 2.80
CA CYS A 49 -18.08 9.03 1.63
C CYS A 49 -19.26 9.99 1.33
N ARG A 50 -20.45 9.74 1.88
CA ARG A 50 -21.71 10.49 1.68
C ARG A 50 -22.05 10.76 0.21
N CYS A 51 -21.63 9.86 -0.68
CA CYS A 51 -21.76 10.09 -2.11
C CYS A 51 -23.19 9.81 -2.61
N ALA A 52 -23.80 10.77 -3.31
CA ALA A 52 -25.17 10.61 -3.83
C ALA A 52 -25.27 9.61 -5.00
N ARG A 53 -24.21 9.51 -5.83
CA ARG A 53 -24.23 8.70 -7.07
C ARG A 53 -24.27 7.20 -6.80
N PHE A 54 -23.37 6.71 -5.95
CA PHE A 54 -23.22 5.28 -5.68
C PHE A 54 -23.76 4.87 -4.31
N LYS A 55 -24.08 5.84 -3.45
CA LYS A 55 -24.58 5.63 -2.09
C LYS A 55 -23.82 4.49 -1.36
N CYS A 56 -22.48 4.53 -1.45
CA CYS A 56 -21.63 3.36 -1.19
C CYS A 56 -21.87 2.75 0.19
N PHE A 57 -22.07 3.57 1.22
CA PHE A 57 -22.26 3.13 2.61
C PHE A 57 -23.69 2.73 2.93
N THR A 58 -24.68 3.08 2.11
CA THR A 58 -26.07 2.62 2.29
C THR A 58 -26.32 1.33 1.54
N VAL A 59 -25.63 1.11 0.42
CA VAL A 59 -25.73 -0.13 -0.38
C VAL A 59 -25.05 -1.30 0.32
N LEU A 60 -23.99 -1.02 1.08
CA LEU A 60 -23.24 -2.03 1.83
C LEU A 60 -23.70 -2.07 3.28
N SER A 61 -24.03 -3.27 3.76
CA SER A 61 -24.31 -3.47 5.18
C SER A 61 -23.05 -3.27 6.02
N GLU A 62 -23.21 -2.97 7.30
CA GLU A 62 -22.08 -2.79 8.20
C GLU A 62 -21.18 -4.03 8.28
N GLN A 63 -21.80 -5.22 8.30
CA GLN A 63 -21.09 -6.50 8.30
C GLN A 63 -20.29 -6.69 7.00
N GLU A 64 -20.86 -6.38 5.84
CA GLU A 64 -20.14 -6.47 4.57
C GLU A 64 -18.94 -5.51 4.54
N ARG A 65 -19.10 -4.28 5.03
CA ARG A 65 -18.00 -3.30 5.11
C ARG A 65 -16.86 -3.85 6.00
N GLN A 66 -17.22 -4.40 7.16
CA GLN A 66 -16.24 -4.98 8.09
C GLN A 66 -15.55 -6.22 7.50
N ASN A 67 -16.29 -7.04 6.75
CA ASN A 67 -15.74 -8.20 6.05
C ASN A 67 -14.74 -7.77 4.97
N VAL A 68 -15.03 -6.73 4.18
CA VAL A 68 -14.07 -6.20 3.18
C VAL A 68 -12.74 -5.82 3.83
N LEU A 69 -12.79 -5.10 4.96
CA LEU A 69 -11.58 -4.70 5.69
C LEU A 69 -10.83 -5.93 6.23
N THR A 70 -11.57 -6.83 6.91
CA THR A 70 -11.01 -8.00 7.58
C THR A 70 -10.38 -8.98 6.59
N GLU A 71 -11.07 -9.30 5.49
CA GLU A 71 -10.55 -10.15 4.42
C GLU A 71 -9.33 -9.54 3.75
N PHE A 72 -9.30 -8.23 3.54
CA PHE A 72 -8.15 -7.55 2.96
C PHE A 72 -6.90 -7.67 3.85
N TYR A 73 -7.02 -7.49 5.16
CA TYR A 73 -5.88 -7.57 6.09
C TYR A 73 -5.50 -9.00 6.49
N LYS A 74 -6.31 -10.02 6.13
CA LYS A 74 -5.91 -11.44 6.19
C LYS A 74 -4.87 -11.81 5.12
N ILE A 75 -4.73 -11.02 4.06
CA ILE A 75 -3.75 -11.28 3.00
C ILE A 75 -2.32 -11.09 3.53
N GLN A 76 -1.50 -12.13 3.41
CA GLN A 76 -0.19 -12.25 4.07
C GLN A 76 0.90 -11.31 3.54
N SER A 77 0.79 -10.82 2.29
CA SER A 77 1.85 -10.04 1.64
C SER A 77 1.33 -8.73 1.07
N LYS A 78 2.14 -7.67 1.17
CA LYS A 78 1.84 -6.37 0.56
C LYS A 78 1.67 -6.49 -0.96
N ASN A 79 2.46 -7.32 -1.63
CA ASN A 79 2.33 -7.51 -3.08
C ASN A 79 0.97 -8.12 -3.41
N LEU A 80 0.54 -9.14 -2.66
CA LEU A 80 -0.77 -9.76 -2.85
C LEU A 80 -1.91 -8.78 -2.55
N GLN A 81 -1.76 -7.94 -1.52
CA GLN A 81 -2.73 -6.86 -1.24
C GLN A 81 -2.79 -5.84 -2.39
N ASP A 82 -1.65 -5.40 -2.90
CA ASP A 82 -1.59 -4.42 -4.00
C ASP A 82 -2.14 -5.05 -5.30
N SER A 83 -1.87 -6.32 -5.58
CA SER A 83 -2.48 -7.08 -6.68
C SER A 83 -4.00 -7.19 -6.53
N HIS A 84 -4.49 -7.49 -5.33
CA HIS A 84 -5.93 -7.53 -5.04
C HIS A 84 -6.59 -6.18 -5.31
N LEU A 85 -6.01 -5.08 -4.79
CA LEU A 85 -6.51 -3.73 -5.04
C LEU A 85 -6.48 -3.36 -6.52
N CYS A 86 -5.42 -3.73 -7.24
CA CYS A 86 -5.33 -3.50 -8.69
C CYS A 86 -6.46 -4.21 -9.45
N GLY A 87 -6.81 -5.45 -9.09
CA GLY A 87 -7.93 -6.18 -9.70
C GLY A 87 -9.32 -5.54 -9.46
N LEU A 88 -9.41 -4.66 -8.46
CA LEU A 88 -10.62 -3.90 -8.14
C LEU A 88 -10.66 -2.51 -8.82
N ILE A 89 -9.61 -2.14 -9.53
CA ILE A 89 -9.50 -0.86 -10.24
C ILE A 89 -9.57 -1.14 -11.74
N ARG A 90 -10.50 -0.49 -12.43
CA ARG A 90 -10.53 -0.44 -13.90
C ARG A 90 -9.96 0.88 -14.39
N VAL A 91 -9.11 0.81 -15.41
CA VAL A 91 -8.52 1.96 -16.09
C VAL A 91 -9.22 2.11 -17.44
N ASP A 92 -9.83 3.27 -17.66
CA ASP A 92 -10.52 3.60 -18.91
C ASP A 92 -9.79 4.76 -19.60
N PRO A 93 -9.64 4.76 -20.94
CA PRO A 93 -9.11 5.90 -21.67
C PRO A 93 -10.02 7.13 -21.53
N ILE A 94 -9.42 8.32 -21.50
CA ILE A 94 -10.19 9.56 -21.39
C ILE A 94 -10.89 9.84 -22.71
N LYS A 95 -12.22 9.71 -22.73
CA LYS A 95 -13.04 9.96 -23.92
C LYS A 95 -13.09 11.44 -24.30
N GLN A 96 -13.17 12.34 -23.31
CA GLN A 96 -13.24 13.78 -23.52
C GLN A 96 -12.62 14.52 -22.32
N ARG A 97 -11.84 15.57 -22.59
CA ARG A 97 -11.40 16.53 -21.58
C ARG A 97 -12.30 17.75 -21.69
N ARG A 98 -13.05 18.08 -20.62
CA ARG A 98 -13.72 19.37 -20.57
C ARG A 98 -12.66 20.47 -20.60
N SER A 99 -12.77 21.40 -21.54
CA SER A 99 -11.98 22.63 -21.52
C SER A 99 -12.21 23.30 -20.17
N ARG A 100 -11.20 23.29 -19.30
CA ARG A 100 -11.26 24.14 -18.12
C ARG A 100 -11.04 25.56 -18.64
N LYS A 101 -12.02 26.46 -18.50
CA LYS A 101 -11.70 27.89 -18.50
C LYS A 101 -10.54 28.04 -17.53
N SER A 102 -9.39 28.55 -17.98
CA SER A 102 -8.22 28.74 -17.13
C SER A 102 -8.67 29.59 -15.95
N ASN A 103 -8.96 28.96 -14.82
CA ASN A 103 -9.30 29.71 -13.64
C ASN A 103 -7.97 30.32 -13.21
N ARG A 104 -7.78 31.60 -13.55
CA ARG A 104 -6.61 32.46 -13.26
C ARG A 104 -6.30 32.57 -11.75
N ARG A 105 -6.86 31.69 -10.91
CA ARG A 105 -6.66 31.60 -9.46
C ARG A 105 -5.53 30.65 -9.05
N SER A 106 -4.81 30.01 -9.98
CA SER A 106 -3.52 29.35 -9.65
C SER A 106 -2.31 30.25 -9.93
N LEU A 107 -2.52 31.52 -10.30
CA LEU A 107 -1.48 32.53 -10.19
C LEU A 107 -1.37 32.89 -8.71
N VAL A 108 -0.55 32.14 -7.98
CA VAL A 108 -0.03 32.63 -6.71
C VAL A 108 0.87 33.81 -7.07
N GLN A 109 0.40 35.03 -6.84
CA GLN A 109 1.27 36.21 -6.84
C GLN A 109 2.20 36.07 -5.63
N TYR A 110 3.41 35.54 -5.84
CA TYR A 110 4.54 35.87 -4.98
C TYR A 110 5.32 36.96 -5.71
N SER A 111 5.22 38.18 -5.18
CA SER A 111 6.13 39.28 -5.49
C SER A 111 7.43 39.04 -4.74
N ASP A 112 8.45 38.46 -5.39
CA ASP A 112 9.82 38.98 -5.34
C ASP A 112 10.74 38.22 -6.32
N SER A 113 11.16 38.94 -7.36
CA SER A 113 12.46 38.95 -8.06
C SER A 113 13.33 37.67 -8.09
N SER A 114 13.15 36.84 -9.12
CA SER A 114 14.23 36.40 -10.03
C SER A 114 13.65 35.46 -11.08
N GLU A 115 13.95 35.77 -12.33
CA GLU A 115 13.32 35.24 -13.52
C GLU A 115 13.62 33.76 -13.72
N GLU A 116 12.57 32.95 -13.72
CA GLU A 116 12.42 31.78 -14.59
C GLU A 116 10.97 31.29 -14.47
N GLU A 117 10.11 31.85 -15.32
CA GLU A 117 8.70 31.50 -15.47
C GLU A 117 8.55 30.12 -16.11
N TYR A 118 8.89 29.06 -15.38
CA TYR A 118 8.46 27.72 -15.77
C TYR A 118 7.04 27.52 -15.26
N ALA A 119 6.06 27.75 -16.14
CA ALA A 119 4.72 27.21 -15.98
C ALA A 119 4.84 25.70 -15.74
N ARG A 120 4.87 25.27 -14.47
CA ARG A 120 4.87 23.85 -14.14
C ARG A 120 3.59 23.29 -14.76
N PRO A 121 3.70 22.37 -15.73
CA PRO A 121 2.52 21.75 -16.31
C PRO A 121 1.67 21.24 -15.15
N ASN A 122 0.35 21.31 -15.28
CA ASN A 122 -0.53 20.73 -14.29
C ASN A 122 -0.40 19.20 -14.42
N ASP A 123 0.70 18.64 -13.92
CA ASP A 123 1.09 17.22 -13.94
C ASP A 123 0.03 16.32 -13.30
N TYR A 124 -0.94 16.95 -12.64
CA TYR A 124 -2.12 16.35 -12.04
C TYR A 124 -3.23 16.05 -13.06
N ALA A 125 -3.04 16.37 -14.35
CA ALA A 125 -3.91 15.91 -15.42
C ALA A 125 -3.79 14.39 -15.54
N HIS A 126 -4.69 13.66 -14.89
CA HIS A 126 -4.76 12.21 -15.02
C HIS A 126 -4.78 11.81 -16.50
N ALA A 127 -3.89 10.90 -16.89
CA ALA A 127 -3.84 10.37 -18.25
C ALA A 127 -5.03 9.42 -18.54
N ALA A 128 -5.62 8.83 -17.49
CA ALA A 128 -6.71 7.88 -17.58
C ALA A 128 -7.84 8.19 -16.59
N ALA A 129 -9.03 7.66 -16.87
CA ALA A 129 -10.13 7.60 -15.91
C ALA A 129 -10.06 6.29 -15.11
N TYR A 130 -10.45 6.32 -13.84
CA TYR A 130 -10.39 5.17 -12.96
C TYR A 130 -11.77 4.87 -12.35
N ARG A 131 -12.20 3.62 -12.45
CA ARG A 131 -13.42 3.10 -11.81
C ARG A 131 -13.05 2.09 -10.73
N TYR A 132 -13.76 2.14 -9.62
CA TYR A 132 -13.51 1.28 -8.47
C TYR A 132 -14.70 0.36 -8.25
N LYS A 133 -14.40 -0.88 -7.87
CA LYS A 133 -15.38 -1.85 -7.42
C LYS A 133 -14.91 -2.53 -6.15
N ILE A 134 -15.83 -3.18 -5.47
CA ILE A 134 -15.54 -4.10 -4.36
C ILE A 134 -16.22 -5.43 -4.63
N ARG A 135 -15.70 -6.48 -4.03
CA ARG A 135 -16.28 -7.82 -4.07
C ARG A 135 -16.78 -8.16 -2.68
N THR A 136 -18.08 -8.41 -2.55
CA THR A 136 -18.65 -8.94 -1.31
C THR A 136 -19.13 -10.36 -1.56
N LYS A 137 -18.98 -11.23 -0.57
CA LYS A 137 -19.56 -12.58 -0.59
C LYS A 137 -20.99 -12.46 -0.08
N GLN A 138 -21.97 -12.85 -0.88
CA GLN A 138 -23.32 -13.06 -0.36
C GLN A 138 -23.50 -14.53 -0.01
N ILE A 139 -23.99 -14.77 1.20
CA ILE A 139 -24.13 -16.11 1.81
C ILE A 139 -25.47 -16.75 1.42
N ASP A 140 -26.30 -16.08 0.61
CA ASP A 140 -27.59 -16.62 0.18
C ASP A 140 -27.38 -17.83 -0.76
N ASN A 141 -27.38 -19.02 -0.15
CA ASN A 141 -27.52 -20.38 -0.67
C ASN A 141 -26.60 -20.88 -1.80
N ASN A 142 -25.77 -20.05 -2.45
CA ASN A 142 -24.90 -20.52 -3.54
C ASN A 142 -23.50 -19.86 -3.61
N ASN A 143 -23.01 -19.28 -2.51
CA ASN A 143 -21.65 -18.73 -2.33
C ASN A 143 -21.11 -17.97 -3.56
N TYR A 144 -21.79 -16.90 -3.96
CA TYR A 144 -21.39 -16.08 -5.10
C TYR A 144 -20.75 -14.76 -4.66
N TYR A 145 -19.86 -14.24 -5.51
CA TYR A 145 -19.22 -12.95 -5.31
C TYR A 145 -19.98 -11.87 -6.07
N LYS A 146 -20.47 -10.85 -5.36
CA LYS A 146 -21.14 -9.69 -5.92
C LYS A 146 -20.14 -8.56 -6.12
N GLU A 147 -20.06 -8.02 -7.35
CA GLU A 147 -19.24 -6.85 -7.65
C GLU A 147 -20.08 -5.56 -7.53
N ILE A 148 -19.71 -4.67 -6.60
CA ILE A 148 -20.44 -3.41 -6.35
C ILE A 148 -19.54 -2.23 -6.76
N PRO A 149 -20.02 -1.30 -7.62
CA PRO A 149 -19.25 -0.11 -7.97
C PRO A 149 -19.22 0.90 -6.81
N VAL A 150 -18.04 1.47 -6.53
CA VAL A 150 -17.85 2.43 -5.44
C VAL A 150 -17.11 3.68 -5.88
N CYS A 151 -17.26 4.77 -5.13
CA CYS A 151 -16.47 5.98 -5.34
C CYS A 151 -15.05 5.83 -4.77
N LYS A 152 -14.11 6.69 -5.21
CA LYS A 152 -12.72 6.73 -4.71
C LYS A 152 -12.65 6.86 -3.18
N ARG A 153 -13.48 7.73 -2.58
CA ARG A 153 -13.49 7.95 -1.12
C ARG A 153 -13.91 6.69 -0.39
N ALA A 154 -15.00 6.06 -0.81
CA ALA A 154 -15.46 4.80 -0.24
C ALA A 154 -14.41 3.70 -0.40
N PHE A 155 -13.76 3.58 -1.56
CA PHE A 155 -12.70 2.61 -1.76
C PHE A 155 -11.55 2.74 -0.75
N LEU A 156 -11.13 3.99 -0.46
CA LEU A 156 -10.12 4.28 0.55
C LEU A 156 -10.60 3.93 1.97
N SER A 157 -11.82 4.35 2.33
CA SER A 157 -12.41 4.12 3.65
C SER A 157 -12.64 2.64 3.94
N LEU A 158 -13.18 1.88 2.98
CA LEU A 158 -13.51 0.46 3.15
C LEU A 158 -12.27 -0.43 3.31
N HIS A 159 -11.17 -0.11 2.64
CA HIS A 159 -9.91 -0.87 2.75
C HIS A 159 -8.93 -0.27 3.79
N GLY A 160 -9.25 0.86 4.42
CA GLY A 160 -8.36 1.55 5.37
C GLY A 160 -7.03 2.01 4.75
N ILE A 161 -7.01 2.30 3.45
CA ILE A 161 -5.79 2.67 2.70
C ILE A 161 -5.66 4.17 2.50
N THR A 162 -4.42 4.65 2.34
CA THR A 162 -4.16 6.07 2.11
C THR A 162 -4.27 6.44 0.62
N SER A 163 -4.60 7.70 0.34
CA SER A 163 -4.65 8.23 -1.04
C SER A 163 -3.32 8.07 -1.78
N ALA A 164 -2.19 8.14 -1.07
CA ALA A 164 -0.87 7.93 -1.64
C ALA A 164 -0.63 6.47 -2.08
N ARG A 165 -1.18 5.47 -1.37
CA ARG A 165 -1.13 4.07 -1.82
C ARG A 165 -1.93 3.91 -3.11
N LEU A 166 -3.14 4.47 -3.14
CA LEU A 166 -3.99 4.40 -4.33
C LEU A 166 -3.36 5.06 -5.56
N ARG A 167 -2.76 6.25 -5.41
CA ARG A 167 -2.05 6.92 -6.50
C ARG A 167 -0.94 6.06 -7.10
N ARG A 168 -0.14 5.39 -6.27
CA ARG A 168 0.91 4.46 -6.75
C ARG A 168 0.33 3.31 -7.56
N LEU A 169 -0.81 2.75 -7.15
CA LEU A 169 -1.50 1.70 -7.91
C LEU A 169 -2.01 2.25 -9.25
N GLN A 170 -2.58 3.45 -9.25
CA GLN A 170 -3.08 4.11 -10.46
C GLN A 170 -1.97 4.35 -11.49
N SER A 171 -0.80 4.85 -11.07
CA SER A 171 0.36 5.05 -11.94
C SER A 171 0.89 3.72 -12.50
N SER A 172 1.02 2.70 -11.64
CA SER A 172 1.47 1.37 -12.06
C SER A 172 0.54 0.74 -13.09
N LEU A 173 -0.78 0.92 -12.93
CA LEU A 173 -1.78 0.39 -13.85
C LEU A 173 -1.81 1.15 -15.18
N SER A 174 -1.59 2.47 -15.18
CA SER A 174 -1.53 3.24 -16.43
C SER A 174 -0.28 2.95 -17.25
N GLU A 175 0.86 2.64 -16.60
CA GLU A 175 2.13 2.40 -17.28
C GLU A 175 2.32 0.95 -17.72
N ASN A 176 2.09 0.00 -16.80
CA ASN A 176 2.55 -1.39 -16.96
C ASN A 176 1.42 -2.43 -16.88
N LEU A 177 0.16 -2.00 -16.66
CA LEU A 177 -1.02 -2.86 -16.44
C LEU A 177 -0.85 -3.90 -15.32
N LYS A 178 0.18 -3.78 -14.48
CA LYS A 178 0.56 -4.72 -13.43
C LYS A 178 0.58 -4.04 -12.08
N SER A 179 0.44 -4.84 -11.01
CA SER A 179 0.59 -4.35 -9.65
C SER A 179 2.04 -3.98 -9.35
N PRO A 180 2.28 -2.93 -8.54
CA PRO A 180 3.63 -2.50 -8.23
C PRO A 180 4.32 -3.50 -7.29
N THR A 181 5.60 -3.77 -7.54
CA THR A 181 6.41 -4.62 -6.68
C THR A 181 6.84 -3.88 -5.41
N ASP A 182 6.84 -4.55 -4.26
CA ASP A 182 7.30 -3.99 -3.00
C ASP A 182 8.83 -3.77 -2.95
N ARG A 183 9.26 -2.52 -3.11
CA ARG A 183 10.67 -2.10 -3.03
C ARG A 183 11.12 -1.60 -1.66
N ARG A 184 10.36 -1.89 -0.58
CA ARG A 184 10.70 -1.42 0.78
C ARG A 184 12.08 -1.94 1.22
N GLY A 185 12.96 -1.05 1.67
CA GLY A 185 14.30 -1.40 2.16
C GLY A 185 15.33 -1.71 1.06
N GLN A 186 14.98 -1.55 -0.21
CA GLN A 186 15.87 -1.78 -1.36
C GLN A 186 16.55 -0.48 -1.85
N HIS A 187 16.68 0.54 -1.00
CA HIS A 187 17.43 1.74 -1.38
C HIS A 187 18.92 1.41 -1.53
N LYS A 188 19.53 1.93 -2.60
CA LYS A 188 20.98 1.80 -2.87
C LYS A 188 21.83 2.65 -1.92
N ASN A 189 21.27 3.72 -1.35
CA ASN A 189 21.99 4.57 -0.41
C ASN A 189 22.26 3.82 0.90
N ARG A 190 23.46 3.24 1.01
CA ARG A 190 23.92 2.46 2.16
C ARG A 190 25.40 2.78 2.39
N PRO A 191 25.72 3.94 2.97
CA PRO A 191 27.10 4.41 3.09
C PRO A 191 27.98 3.45 3.90
N ASN A 192 27.37 2.67 4.81
CA ASN A 192 28.07 1.72 5.68
C ASN A 192 27.91 0.26 5.22
N ALA A 193 27.48 0.00 3.97
CA ALA A 193 27.43 -1.36 3.45
C ALA A 193 28.86 -1.88 3.24
N LEU A 194 29.17 -3.04 3.81
CA LEU A 194 30.42 -3.72 3.52
C LEU A 194 30.46 -4.13 2.04
N PRO A 195 31.61 -3.98 1.37
CA PRO A 195 31.85 -4.56 0.04
C PRO A 195 31.48 -6.06 0.02
N GLU A 196 30.91 -6.50 -1.09
CA GLU A 196 30.40 -7.88 -1.26
C GLU A 196 31.50 -8.93 -1.04
N GLU A 197 32.73 -8.60 -1.44
CA GLU A 197 33.94 -9.39 -1.21
C GLU A 197 34.17 -9.69 0.28
N ILE A 198 34.05 -8.67 1.15
CA ILE A 198 34.24 -8.81 2.60
C ILE A 198 33.12 -9.63 3.23
N VAL A 199 31.89 -9.49 2.73
CA VAL A 199 30.74 -10.28 3.17
C VAL A 199 30.96 -11.76 2.84
N ASN A 200 31.34 -12.06 1.60
CA ASN A 200 31.63 -13.42 1.14
C ASN A 200 32.81 -14.04 1.90
N PHE A 201 33.86 -13.26 2.18
CA PHE A 201 34.99 -13.70 2.98
C PHE A 201 34.58 -14.10 4.41
N ARG A 202 33.75 -13.27 5.08
CA ARG A 202 33.19 -13.60 6.40
C ARG A 202 32.31 -14.86 6.37
N GLU A 203 31.55 -15.08 5.30
CA GLU A 203 30.78 -16.31 5.15
C GLU A 203 31.66 -17.54 4.97
N LYS A 204 32.74 -17.44 4.20
CA LYS A 204 33.71 -18.54 4.02
C LYS A 204 34.38 -18.93 5.34
N ILE A 205 34.83 -17.95 6.14
CA ILE A 205 35.37 -18.19 7.49
C ILE A 205 34.33 -18.90 8.37
N ARG A 206 33.07 -18.43 8.37
CA ARG A 206 32.01 -19.06 9.18
C ARG A 206 31.67 -20.48 8.75
N ARG A 207 31.83 -20.81 7.47
CA ARG A 207 31.58 -22.15 6.94
C ARG A 207 32.80 -23.07 7.08
N GLY A 208 33.93 -22.59 7.60
CA GLY A 208 35.16 -23.37 7.74
C GLY A 208 35.76 -23.78 6.40
N ILE A 209 35.54 -22.98 5.35
CA ILE A 209 36.05 -23.23 3.99
C ILE A 209 37.46 -22.64 3.81
N ILE A 210 37.97 -21.93 4.82
CA ILE A 210 39.32 -21.34 4.89
C ILE A 210 40.00 -21.92 6.12
#